data_AF-A0A3N9W4B7-F1
#
_entry.id   AF-A0A3N9W4B7-F1
#
_cell.length_a   1.000
_cell.length_b   1.000
_cell.length_c   1.000
_cell.angle_alpha   90.00
_cell.angle_beta   90.00
_cell.angle_gamma   90.00
#
_symmetry.space_group_name_H-M   'P 1'
#
loop_
_entity.id
_entity.type
_entity.pdbx_description
1 polymer ?
#
loop_
_entity_poly.entity_id
_entity_poly.type
_entity_poly.pdbx_seq_one_letter_code
_entity_poly.pdbx_strand_id
1 'polypeptide(L)'
;MIVTVLFLRFAAPGGATSPEAAVADYVTALHDRDRGKLTDLADPGTDSSAEISRRLTELGGGRLVVSDRRFDTTASDAEVRATISGRLDGSPYSDVIWLRRIDDAWFVALRSRAA
;
A
#
# COMPACT_ATOMS: atom_id res chain seq x y z
N MET A 1 13.21 10.03 26.72
CA MET A 1 13.12 10.82 25.47
C MET A 1 12.86 9.85 24.34
N ILE A 2 11.68 9.90 23.71
CA ILE A 2 11.41 9.14 22.49
C ILE A 2 11.66 10.10 21.33
N VAL A 3 12.62 9.75 20.47
CA VAL A 3 12.90 10.48 19.23
C VAL A 3 11.94 9.93 18.18
N THR A 4 10.86 10.66 17.92
CA THR A 4 10.00 10.42 16.76
C THR A 4 10.70 11.01 15.55
N VAL A 5 11.34 10.17 14.74
CA VAL A 5 11.94 10.60 13.47
C VAL A 5 10.82 10.73 12.44
N LEU A 6 10.38 11.97 12.22
CA LEU A 6 9.41 12.32 11.18
C LEU A 6 10.15 12.52 9.86
N PHE A 7 10.22 11.51 9.01
CA PHE A 7 10.71 11.66 7.64
C PHE A 7 9.59 12.21 6.74
N LEU A 8 9.47 13.54 6.67
CA LEU A 8 8.66 14.19 5.63
C LEU A 8 9.48 14.22 4.33
N ARG A 9 9.25 13.24 3.45
CA ARG A 9 9.67 13.30 2.05
C ARG A 9 8.46 13.61 1.18
N PHE A 10 8.46 14.80 0.58
CA PHE A 10 7.49 15.20 -0.44
C PHE A 10 7.66 14.29 -1.65
N ALA A 11 6.71 13.36 -1.84
CA ALA A 11 6.55 12.65 -3.11
C ALA A 11 5.73 13.51 -4.08
N ALA A 12 5.98 13.37 -5.39
CA ALA A 12 5.14 13.95 -6.43
C ALA A 12 3.66 13.49 -6.26
N PRO A 13 2.67 14.22 -6.80
CA PRO A 13 1.27 13.83 -6.65
C PRO A 13 1.07 12.40 -7.18
N GLY A 14 0.65 11.49 -6.31
CA GLY A 14 0.38 10.09 -6.64
C GLY A 14 1.21 9.08 -5.83
N GLY A 15 2.42 8.76 -6.30
CA GLY A 15 3.21 7.63 -5.78
C GLY A 15 4.12 7.96 -4.59
N ALA A 16 4.80 6.94 -4.06
CA ALA A 16 5.75 7.07 -2.95
C ALA A 16 7.21 7.06 -3.43
N THR A 17 8.12 7.54 -2.59
CA THR A 17 9.57 7.63 -2.93
C THR A 17 10.32 6.30 -2.87
N SER A 18 9.74 5.26 -2.28
CA SER A 18 10.29 3.91 -2.23
C SER A 18 9.18 2.85 -2.12
N PRO A 19 9.47 1.57 -2.38
CA PRO A 19 8.51 0.48 -2.16
C PRO A 19 8.02 0.44 -0.70
N GLU A 20 8.92 0.61 0.26
CA GLU A 20 8.59 0.59 1.69
C GLU A 20 7.67 1.74 2.07
N ALA A 21 7.92 2.93 1.53
CA ALA A 21 7.08 4.10 1.72
C ALA A 21 5.68 3.88 1.12
N ALA A 22 5.58 3.28 -0.08
CA ALA A 22 4.29 2.97 -0.71
C ALA A 22 3.46 2.01 0.16
N VAL A 23 4.07 0.95 0.69
CA VAL A 23 3.38 0.00 1.59
C VAL A 23 2.99 0.66 2.92
N ALA A 24 3.85 1.50 3.48
CA ALA A 24 3.55 2.22 4.71
C ALA A 24 2.35 3.15 4.53
N ASP A 25 2.37 4.00 3.49
CA ASP A 25 1.30 4.92 3.17
C ASP A 25 -0.01 4.17 2.85
N TYR A 26 0.07 3.05 2.14
CA TYR A 26 -1.08 2.20 1.82
C TYR A 26 -1.76 1.65 3.08
N VAL A 27 -0.98 1.11 4.02
CA VAL A 27 -1.51 0.57 5.29
C VAL A 27 -2.12 1.69 6.15
N THR A 28 -1.49 2.85 6.21
CA THR A 28 -2.04 4.03 6.91
C THR A 28 -3.36 4.47 6.27
N ALA A 29 -3.40 4.57 4.94
CA ALA A 29 -4.62 4.97 4.23
C ALA A 29 -5.78 3.97 4.42
N LEU A 30 -5.50 2.66 4.48
CA LEU A 30 -6.50 1.68 4.88
C LEU A 30 -6.99 1.91 6.32
N HIS A 31 -6.05 2.06 7.25
CA HIS A 31 -6.35 2.26 8.67
C HIS A 31 -7.28 3.47 8.86
N ASP A 32 -6.96 4.59 8.21
CA ASP A 32 -7.68 5.86 8.31
C ASP A 32 -8.90 5.95 7.39
N ARG A 33 -9.14 4.91 6.57
CA ARG A 33 -10.14 4.87 5.50
C ARG A 33 -10.02 6.02 4.50
N ASP A 34 -8.80 6.46 4.24
CA ASP A 34 -8.49 7.54 3.30
C ASP A 34 -8.55 7.03 1.85
N ARG A 35 -9.74 7.17 1.25
CA ARG A 35 -9.94 6.83 -0.16
C ARG A 35 -9.06 7.67 -1.09
N GLY A 36 -8.89 8.97 -0.80
CA GLY A 36 -8.13 9.87 -1.66
C GLY A 36 -6.67 9.44 -1.74
N LYS A 37 -6.06 9.19 -0.58
CA LYS A 37 -4.68 8.69 -0.52
C LYS A 37 -4.51 7.32 -1.17
N LEU A 38 -5.49 6.41 -1.06
CA LEU A 38 -5.47 5.14 -1.79
C LEU A 38 -5.57 5.31 -3.31
N THR A 39 -6.34 6.31 -3.77
CA THR A 39 -6.41 6.68 -5.18
C THR A 39 -5.08 7.26 -5.67
N ASP A 40 -4.43 8.12 -4.90
CA ASP A 40 -3.12 8.68 -5.24
C ASP A 40 -2.07 7.56 -5.37
N LEU A 41 -2.05 6.62 -4.42
CA LEU A 41 -1.11 5.50 -4.42
C LEU A 41 -1.41 4.43 -5.47
N ALA A 42 -2.59 4.45 -6.11
CA ALA A 42 -2.94 3.48 -7.13
C ALA A 42 -2.17 3.77 -8.43
N ASP A 43 -1.88 2.71 -9.20
CA ASP A 43 -1.30 2.87 -10.53
C ASP A 43 -2.20 3.78 -11.40
N PRO A 44 -1.70 4.93 -11.90
CA PRO A 44 -2.49 5.93 -12.61
C PRO A 44 -3.05 5.42 -13.96
N GLY A 45 -2.54 4.31 -14.49
CA GLY A 45 -3.04 3.68 -15.72
C GLY A 45 -4.21 2.70 -15.51
N THR A 46 -4.66 2.48 -14.27
CA THR A 46 -5.67 1.47 -13.93
C THR A 46 -6.85 2.08 -13.17
N ASP A 47 -8.09 1.78 -13.58
CA ASP A 47 -9.25 2.07 -12.72
C ASP A 47 -9.28 1.10 -11.54
N SER A 48 -8.80 1.59 -10.40
CA SER A 48 -8.75 0.86 -9.13
C SER A 48 -9.94 1.17 -8.23
N SER A 49 -10.94 1.92 -8.68
CA SER A 49 -12.03 2.43 -7.82
C SER A 49 -12.78 1.34 -7.07
N ALA A 50 -13.08 0.23 -7.76
CA ALA A 50 -13.76 -0.93 -7.18
C ALA A 50 -12.87 -1.69 -6.18
N GLU A 51 -11.59 -1.88 -6.53
CA GLU A 51 -10.60 -2.56 -5.68
C GLU A 51 -10.33 -1.75 -4.39
N ILE A 52 -10.25 -0.42 -4.50
CA ILE A 52 -10.12 0.49 -3.35
C ILE A 52 -11.34 0.36 -2.44
N SER A 53 -12.56 0.40 -3.00
CA SER A 53 -13.79 0.20 -2.21
C SER A 53 -13.81 -1.15 -1.49
N ARG A 54 -13.37 -2.21 -2.17
CA ARG A 54 -13.29 -3.56 -1.58
C ARG A 54 -12.30 -3.59 -0.42
N ARG A 55 -11.07 -3.13 -0.64
CA ARG A 55 -10.01 -3.12 0.38
C ARG A 55 -10.36 -2.25 1.59
N LEU A 56 -11.01 -1.10 1.40
CA LEU A 56 -11.52 -0.27 2.51
C LEU A 56 -12.58 -1.01 3.34
N THR A 57 -13.45 -1.78 2.70
CA THR A 57 -14.48 -2.57 3.36
C THR A 57 -13.87 -3.75 4.13
N GLU A 58 -12.93 -4.46 3.50
CA GLU A 58 -12.33 -5.69 4.03
C GLU A 58 -11.31 -5.39 5.14
N LEU A 59 -10.49 -4.36 4.98
CA LEU A 59 -9.26 -4.15 5.78
C LEU A 59 -9.24 -2.83 6.54
N GLY A 60 -10.09 -1.87 6.18
CA GLY A 60 -9.98 -0.50 6.67
C GLY A 60 -10.58 -0.26 8.06
N GLY A 61 -10.22 0.88 8.67
CA GLY A 61 -10.75 1.29 9.97
C GLY A 61 -10.15 0.55 11.15
N GLY A 62 -8.84 0.26 11.11
CA GLY A 62 -8.12 -0.40 12.21
C GLY A 62 -8.37 -1.91 12.38
N ARG A 63 -9.18 -2.52 11.51
CA ARG A 63 -9.43 -3.98 11.51
C ARG A 63 -8.15 -4.77 11.26
N LEU A 64 -7.34 -4.28 10.33
CA LEU A 64 -6.02 -4.83 10.01
C LEU A 64 -4.94 -4.17 10.87
N VAL A 65 -4.27 -4.98 11.69
CA VAL A 65 -3.05 -4.61 12.42
C VAL A 65 -1.87 -5.32 11.75
N VAL A 66 -1.07 -4.59 10.99
CA VAL A 66 0.12 -5.12 10.32
C VAL A 66 1.27 -5.24 11.31
N SER A 67 1.91 -6.41 11.36
CA SER A 67 3.07 -6.66 12.24
C SER A 67 4.36 -6.98 11.49
N ASP A 68 4.29 -7.46 10.25
CA ASP A 68 5.47 -7.77 9.43
C ASP A 68 5.25 -7.39 7.96
N ARG A 69 6.33 -6.97 7.30
CA ARG A 69 6.36 -6.56 5.89
C ARG A 69 7.61 -7.13 5.26
N ARG A 70 7.46 -7.96 4.22
CA ARG A 70 8.59 -8.56 3.49
C ARG A 70 8.57 -8.13 2.05
N PHE A 71 9.72 -7.73 1.53
CA PHE A 71 9.90 -7.26 0.17
C PHE A 71 10.74 -8.29 -0.59
N ASP A 72 10.20 -8.76 -1.69
CA ASP A 72 10.91 -9.57 -2.67
C ASP A 72 11.26 -8.68 -3.85
N THR A 73 12.53 -8.29 -3.89
CA THR A 73 13.11 -7.40 -4.89
C THR A 73 13.77 -8.18 -6.03
N THR A 74 13.61 -9.51 -6.09
CA THR A 74 14.24 -10.34 -7.12
C THR A 74 13.52 -10.28 -8.48
N ALA A 75 12.33 -9.69 -8.53
CA ALA A 75 11.49 -9.65 -9.73
C ALA A 75 11.95 -8.63 -10.78
N SER A 76 12.24 -7.37 -10.40
CA SER A 76 12.81 -6.30 -11.25
C SER A 76 13.01 -5.00 -10.46
N ASP A 77 13.89 -4.09 -10.89
CA ASP A 77 13.99 -2.72 -10.33
C ASP A 77 12.73 -1.87 -10.55
N ALA A 78 11.84 -2.31 -11.46
CA ALA A 78 10.59 -1.63 -11.80
C ALA A 78 9.35 -2.25 -11.13
N GLU A 79 9.45 -3.45 -10.55
CA GLU A 79 8.33 -4.13 -9.91
C GLU A 79 8.80 -4.89 -8.67
N VAL A 80 8.17 -4.60 -7.53
CA VAL A 80 8.49 -5.22 -6.25
C VAL A 80 7.27 -5.91 -5.70
N ARG A 81 7.46 -7.15 -5.24
CA ARG A 81 6.42 -7.89 -4.53
C ARG A 81 6.58 -7.67 -3.04
N ALA A 82 5.54 -7.21 -2.36
CA ALA A 82 5.54 -7.11 -0.91
C ALA A 82 4.49 -8.05 -0.30
N THR A 83 4.86 -8.73 0.78
CA THR A 83 3.95 -9.52 1.61
C THR A 83 3.70 -8.75 2.91
N ILE A 84 2.45 -8.43 3.18
CA ILE A 84 2.00 -7.84 4.44
C ILE A 84 1.39 -8.95 5.30
N SER A 85 1.75 -9.01 6.57
CA SER A 85 1.14 -9.97 7.51
C SER A 85 0.92 -9.35 8.88
N GLY A 86 -0.04 -9.92 9.61
CA GLY A 86 -0.46 -9.42 10.91
C GLY A 86 -1.76 -10.06 11.37
N ARG A 87 -2.68 -9.25 11.88
CA ARG A 87 -3.99 -9.70 12.34
C ARG A 87 -5.11 -8.89 11.71
N LEU A 88 -6.15 -9.57 11.24
CA LEU A 88 -7.41 -8.97 10.79
C LEU A 88 -8.50 -9.41 11.77
N ASP A 89 -9.10 -8.47 12.49
CA ASP A 89 -10.10 -8.74 13.54
C ASP A 89 -9.63 -9.83 14.54
N GLY A 90 -8.34 -9.77 14.90
CA GLY A 90 -7.70 -10.73 15.82
C GLY A 90 -7.23 -12.05 15.20
N SER A 91 -7.65 -12.37 13.97
CA SER A 91 -7.24 -13.59 13.26
C SER A 91 -5.97 -13.37 12.45
N PRO A 92 -5.08 -14.38 12.30
CA PRO A 92 -3.90 -14.25 11.44
C PRO A 92 -4.28 -13.85 10.01
N TYR A 93 -3.53 -12.90 9.46
CA TYR A 93 -3.75 -12.37 8.12
C TYR A 93 -2.43 -12.28 7.36
N SER A 94 -2.47 -12.58 6.06
CA SER A 94 -1.37 -12.36 5.12
C SER A 94 -1.93 -12.03 3.75
N ASP A 95 -1.37 -11.02 3.09
CA ASP A 95 -1.70 -10.65 1.70
C ASP A 95 -0.44 -10.28 0.93
N VAL A 96 -0.51 -10.42 -0.39
CA VAL A 96 0.55 -10.06 -1.32
C VAL A 96 0.08 -8.85 -2.12
N ILE A 97 0.87 -7.79 -2.08
CA ILE A 97 0.68 -6.59 -2.88
C ILE A 97 1.84 -6.43 -3.84
N TRP A 98 1.54 -5.91 -5.03
CA TRP A 98 2.52 -5.62 -6.06
C TRP A 98 2.72 -4.12 -6.13
N LEU A 99 3.97 -3.71 -6.25
CA LEU A 99 4.39 -2.32 -6.32
C LEU A 99 5.06 -2.09 -7.67
N ARG A 100 4.73 -1.01 -8.35
CA ARG A 100 5.27 -0.66 -9.65
C ARG A 100 5.93 0.71 -9.60
N ARG A 101 7.10 0.82 -10.21
CA ARG A 101 7.78 2.10 -10.41
C ARG A 101 7.33 2.73 -11.74
N ILE A 102 6.82 3.95 -11.68
CA ILE A 102 6.40 4.76 -12.84
C ILE A 102 6.97 6.15 -12.61
N ASP A 103 7.75 6.68 -13.58
CA ASP A 103 8.36 8.02 -13.50
C ASP A 103 9.02 8.33 -12.14
N ASP A 104 9.84 7.39 -11.65
CA ASP A 104 10.56 7.45 -10.36
C ASP A 104 9.70 7.44 -9.08
N ALA A 105 8.40 7.21 -9.19
CA ALA A 105 7.51 7.02 -8.05
C ALA A 105 6.97 5.59 -7.97
N TRP A 106 6.70 5.12 -6.75
CA TRP A 106 6.19 3.79 -6.47
C TRP A 106 4.69 3.80 -6.21
N PHE A 107 3.96 2.98 -6.95
CA PHE A 107 2.51 2.85 -6.89
C PHE A 107 2.13 1.43 -6.48
N VAL A 108 0.98 1.30 -5.82
CA VAL A 108 0.37 0.00 -5.53
C VAL A 108 -0.42 -0.44 -6.75
N ALA A 109 -0.07 -1.59 -7.31
CA ALA A 109 -0.77 -2.21 -8.42
C ALA A 109 -2.09 -2.84 -7.92
N LEU A 110 -3.08 -1.99 -7.68
CA LEU A 110 -4.45 -2.33 -7.33
C LEU A 110 -5.21 -2.77 -8.58
N ARG A 111 -4.87 -3.94 -9.09
CA ARG A 111 -5.57 -4.52 -10.23
C ARG A 111 -6.98 -4.93 -9.82
N SER A 112 -7.99 -4.33 -10.45
CA SER A 112 -9.34 -4.86 -10.43
C SER A 112 -9.29 -6.24 -11.05
N ARG A 113 -9.65 -7.28 -10.29
CA ARG A 113 -9.87 -8.59 -10.88
C ARG A 113 -11.14 -8.45 -11.73
N ALA A 114 -10.98 -8.26 -13.03
CA ALA A 114 -12.09 -8.39 -13.96
C ALA A 114 -12.72 -9.76 -13.70
N ALA A 115 -14.02 -9.75 -13.38
CA ALA A 115 -14.83 -10.95 -13.21
C ALA A 115 -15.01 -11.66 -14.55
#